data_AF-A0A974H0B6-F1
#
_entry.id   AF-A0A974H0B6-F1
#
_cell.length_a   1.000
_cell.length_b   1.000
_cell.length_c   1.000
_cell.angle_alpha   90.00
_cell.angle_beta   90.00
_cell.angle_gamma   90.00
#
_symmetry.space_group_name_H-M   'P 1'
#
loop_
_entity.id
_entity.type
_entity.pdbx_description
1 polymer ?
#
loop_
_entity_poly.entity_id
_entity_poly.type
_entity_poly.pdbx_seq_one_letter_code
_entity_poly.pdbx_strand_id
1 'polypeptide(L)'
;MIHMLSIKTFLGLVLISIVQPKTCKWLRPKQEYLNSQILKTFEEMSPFEDYDETCQYDELPNIDGIYSISQVEAAALAVREVLNETIRFYRKHHESMGCKQQAWERFQQLLYYQIHQLEGCIPETAANPVFNQTLSEQFAVLEKFIQEEDNSACVWVFISSEIRRNLQLVLQLSSRFRRQHLLQRTQ
;
A
#
# COMPACT_ATOMS: atom_id res chain seq x y z
N MET A 1 18.46 4.09 65.00
CA MET A 1 17.81 3.34 63.90
C MET A 1 17.19 4.39 62.96
N ILE A 2 17.88 4.97 61.98
CA ILE A 2 18.38 4.43 60.69
C ILE A 2 17.33 3.63 59.91
N HIS A 3 16.69 4.28 58.92
CA HIS A 3 16.79 4.01 57.46
C HIS A 3 15.71 4.87 56.75
N MET A 4 16.08 5.94 56.04
CA MET A 4 16.47 6.00 54.61
C MET A 4 15.34 5.80 53.59
N LEU A 5 15.06 6.89 52.88
CA LEU A 5 14.62 7.04 51.48
C LEU A 5 14.16 5.81 50.68
N SER A 6 13.07 5.98 49.93
CA SER A 6 13.15 5.86 48.46
C SER A 6 11.97 6.55 47.76
N ILE A 7 12.26 7.66 47.09
CA ILE A 7 11.45 8.23 46.01
C ILE A 7 11.55 7.25 44.83
N LYS A 8 10.42 6.69 44.39
CA LYS A 8 10.33 6.05 43.07
C LYS A 8 9.38 6.84 42.19
N THR A 9 9.90 7.94 41.66
CA THR A 9 9.39 8.54 40.43
C THR A 9 9.53 7.50 39.33
N PHE A 10 8.41 6.87 38.95
CA PHE A 10 8.33 6.12 37.70
C PHE A 10 8.35 7.14 36.55
N LEU A 11 9.55 7.55 36.14
CA LEU A 11 9.76 8.13 34.82
C LEU A 11 9.54 6.99 33.83
N GLY A 12 8.30 6.83 33.38
CA GLY A 12 8.00 6.05 32.19
C GLY A 12 8.67 6.75 31.01
N LEU A 13 9.89 6.33 30.70
CA LEU A 13 10.54 6.61 29.42
C LEU A 13 9.65 5.96 28.35
N VAL A 14 8.67 6.72 27.86
CA VAL A 14 8.06 6.46 26.57
C VAL A 14 9.19 6.67 25.57
N LEU A 15 9.85 5.58 25.21
CA LEU A 15 10.70 5.52 24.03
C LEU A 15 9.77 5.70 22.83
N ILE A 16 9.42 6.96 22.54
CA ILE A 16 8.99 7.33 21.21
C ILE A 16 10.24 7.09 20.38
N SER A 17 10.30 5.97 19.69
CA SER A 17 11.25 5.76 18.61
C SER A 17 10.98 6.87 17.61
N ILE A 18 11.66 8.00 17.76
CA ILE A 18 11.68 9.04 16.74
C ILE A 18 12.40 8.37 15.59
N VAL A 19 11.66 7.74 14.68
CA VAL A 19 12.18 7.33 13.38
C VAL A 19 12.68 8.62 12.76
N GLN A 20 13.99 8.84 12.88
CA GLN A 20 14.58 10.07 12.43
C GLN A 20 14.32 10.13 10.93
N PRO A 21 13.77 11.24 10.42
CA PRO A 21 13.44 11.42 9.01
C PRO A 21 14.61 11.22 8.02
N LYS A 22 15.84 11.08 8.54
CA LYS A 22 17.04 10.81 7.75
C LYS A 22 17.00 9.39 7.15
N THR A 23 16.37 8.42 7.81
CA THR A 23 16.33 7.01 7.36
C THR A 23 15.15 6.72 6.44
N CYS A 24 13.93 7.19 6.77
CA CYS A 24 12.72 6.95 5.98
C CYS A 24 12.70 7.76 4.66
N LYS A 25 13.16 7.14 3.55
CA LYS A 25 13.24 7.78 2.24
C LYS A 25 11.86 8.07 1.63
N TRP A 26 10.85 7.30 2.02
CA TRP A 26 9.46 7.46 1.60
C TRP A 26 8.87 8.87 1.84
N LEU A 27 9.33 9.59 2.87
CA LEU A 27 8.83 10.94 3.17
C LEU A 27 9.51 12.06 2.36
N ARG A 28 10.39 11.72 1.40
CA ARG A 28 11.18 12.69 0.62
C ARG A 28 10.38 13.31 -0.55
N PRO A 29 10.83 14.47 -1.10
CA PRO A 29 10.16 15.15 -2.22
C PRO A 29 9.85 14.34 -3.46
N LYS A 30 10.73 13.41 -3.83
CA LYS A 30 10.55 12.60 -5.04
C LYS A 30 9.37 11.61 -4.94
N GLN A 31 8.78 11.43 -3.75
CA GLN A 31 7.69 10.49 -3.53
C GLN A 31 6.42 10.81 -4.34
N GLU A 32 6.06 12.09 -4.47
CA GLU A 32 4.86 12.48 -5.24
C GLU A 32 5.01 12.15 -6.72
N TYR A 33 6.19 12.42 -7.29
CA TYR A 33 6.51 12.03 -8.65
C TYR A 33 6.43 10.51 -8.84
N LEU A 34 7.01 9.74 -7.91
CA LEU A 34 6.98 8.28 -7.95
C LEU A 34 5.54 7.74 -7.89
N ASN A 35 4.69 8.29 -7.02
CA ASN A 35 3.27 7.93 -6.93
C ASN A 35 2.55 8.15 -8.27
N SER A 36 2.77 9.31 -8.91
CA SER A 36 2.15 9.61 -10.20
C SER A 36 2.66 8.68 -11.31
N GLN A 37 3.95 8.31 -11.30
CA GLN A 37 4.48 7.35 -12.26
C GLN A 37 3.88 5.96 -12.06
N ILE A 38 3.68 5.50 -10.82
CA ILE A 38 3.04 4.21 -10.53
C ILE A 38 1.62 4.16 -11.11
N LEU A 39 0.78 5.16 -10.83
CA LEU A 39 -0.60 5.19 -11.35
C LEU A 39 -0.63 5.31 -12.87
N LYS A 40 0.22 6.18 -13.45
CA LYS A 40 0.29 6.33 -14.90
C LYS A 40 0.70 5.01 -15.58
N THR A 41 1.72 4.33 -15.08
CA THR A 41 2.16 3.06 -15.67
C THR A 41 1.13 1.95 -15.45
N PHE A 42 0.41 1.95 -14.34
CA PHE A 42 -0.74 1.06 -14.13
C PHE A 42 -1.80 1.24 -15.22
N GLU A 43 -2.15 2.48 -15.54
CA GLU A 43 -3.10 2.82 -16.60
C GLU A 43 -2.60 2.39 -17.99
N GLU A 44 -1.31 2.61 -18.28
CA GLU A 44 -0.70 2.19 -19.54
C GLU A 44 -0.64 0.66 -19.70
N MET A 45 -0.52 -0.06 -18.58
CA MET A 45 -0.47 -1.52 -18.54
C MET A 45 -1.83 -2.16 -18.86
N SER A 46 -2.92 -1.56 -18.35
CA SER A 46 -4.28 -2.06 -18.54
C SER A 46 -4.71 -1.92 -20.00
N PRO A 47 -5.16 -3.00 -20.67
CA PRO A 47 -5.69 -2.91 -22.03
C PRO A 47 -7.14 -2.41 -22.07
N PHE A 48 -7.77 -2.24 -20.92
CA PHE A 48 -9.18 -1.85 -20.80
C PHE A 48 -9.31 -0.33 -20.79
N GLU A 49 -9.89 0.24 -21.84
CA GLU A 49 -10.04 1.69 -21.99
C GLU A 49 -11.34 2.25 -21.40
N ASP A 50 -12.39 1.45 -21.19
CA ASP A 50 -13.65 1.93 -20.63
C ASP A 50 -14.35 0.86 -19.79
N TYR A 51 -15.00 1.30 -18.70
CA TYR A 51 -15.94 0.50 -17.92
C TYR A 51 -17.17 0.26 -18.78
N ASP A 52 -17.38 -0.98 -19.22
CA ASP A 52 -18.65 -1.36 -19.84
C ASP A 52 -19.72 -1.42 -18.73
N GLU A 53 -20.76 -0.58 -18.82
CA GLU A 53 -21.85 -0.51 -17.84
C GLU A 53 -22.58 -1.85 -17.64
N THR A 54 -22.40 -2.80 -18.56
CA THR A 54 -22.93 -4.17 -18.45
C THR A 54 -22.12 -5.07 -17.52
N CYS A 55 -20.88 -4.71 -17.20
CA CYS A 55 -20.03 -5.44 -16.24
C CYS A 55 -20.39 -5.03 -14.79
N GLN A 56 -21.47 -5.58 -14.24
CA GLN A 56 -21.89 -5.32 -12.86
C GLN A 56 -21.55 -6.51 -11.96
N TYR A 57 -20.67 -6.26 -10.98
CA TYR A 57 -20.39 -7.19 -9.88
C TYR A 57 -20.72 -6.50 -8.56
N ASP A 58 -21.08 -7.29 -7.56
CA ASP A 58 -21.27 -6.78 -6.21
C ASP A 58 -19.98 -6.12 -5.70
N GLU A 59 -20.12 -5.01 -4.98
CA GLU A 59 -18.98 -4.34 -4.36
C GLU A 59 -18.26 -5.29 -3.39
N LEU A 60 -16.93 -5.30 -3.48
CA LEU A 60 -16.11 -5.99 -2.48
C LEU A 60 -16.32 -5.38 -1.10
N PRO A 61 -16.08 -6.17 -0.02
CA PRO A 61 -16.09 -5.63 1.33
C PRO A 61 -15.28 -4.34 1.41
N ASN A 62 -15.90 -3.27 1.90
CA ASN A 62 -15.22 -1.99 2.02
C ASN A 62 -14.12 -2.10 3.09
N ILE A 63 -12.87 -2.13 2.63
CA ILE A 63 -11.70 -2.17 3.51
C ILE A 63 -11.13 -0.77 3.78
N ASP A 64 -11.73 0.33 3.31
CA ASP A 64 -11.17 1.68 3.41
C ASP A 64 -10.81 2.08 4.85
N GLY A 65 -11.53 1.54 5.83
CA GLY A 65 -11.26 1.69 7.25
C GLY A 65 -9.82 1.34 7.65
N ILE A 66 -9.18 0.38 6.97
CA ILE A 66 -7.80 -0.01 7.26
C ILE A 66 -6.77 1.06 6.86
N TYR A 67 -7.14 2.03 6.03
CA TYR A 67 -6.27 3.15 5.62
C TYR A 67 -6.41 4.41 6.51
N SER A 68 -7.25 4.33 7.55
CA SER A 68 -7.40 5.36 8.60
C SER A 68 -6.23 5.33 9.60
N ILE A 69 -5.01 5.46 9.08
CA ILE A 69 -3.76 5.28 9.82
C ILE A 69 -3.16 6.64 10.18
N SER A 70 -2.79 6.81 11.46
CA SER A 70 -2.14 8.01 11.98
C SER A 70 -0.63 7.87 12.22
N GLN A 71 -0.11 6.64 12.26
CA GLN A 71 1.30 6.34 12.52
C GLN A 71 2.07 6.09 11.22
N VAL A 72 3.29 6.62 11.11
CA VAL A 72 4.13 6.52 9.91
C VAL A 72 4.49 5.07 9.61
N GLU A 73 4.85 4.30 10.63
CA GLU A 73 5.26 2.90 10.51
C GLU A 73 4.10 2.03 10.02
N ALA A 74 2.92 2.20 10.62
CA ALA A 74 1.72 1.49 10.19
C ALA A 74 1.32 1.87 8.75
N ALA A 75 1.51 3.12 8.34
CA ALA A 75 1.19 3.57 7.00
C ALA A 75 2.19 3.05 5.96
N ALA A 76 3.48 3.08 6.29
CA ALA A 76 4.54 2.50 5.47
C ALA A 76 4.32 0.99 5.28
N LEU A 77 3.92 0.29 6.36
CA LEU A 77 3.56 -1.12 6.30
C LEU A 77 2.35 -1.34 5.39
N ALA A 78 1.31 -0.52 5.53
CA ALA A 78 0.13 -0.62 4.67
C ALA A 78 0.47 -0.47 3.18
N VAL A 79 1.30 0.52 2.84
CA VAL A 79 1.80 0.69 1.47
C VAL A 79 2.55 -0.56 1.03
N ARG A 80 3.49 -1.08 1.83
CA ARG A 80 4.30 -2.25 1.46
C ARG A 80 3.44 -3.47 1.11
N GLU A 81 2.46 -3.81 1.93
CA GLU A 81 1.67 -5.04 1.71
C GLU A 81 0.73 -4.91 0.50
N VAL A 82 0.09 -3.76 0.28
CA VAL A 82 -0.72 -3.53 -0.95
C VAL A 82 0.14 -3.69 -2.19
N LEU A 83 1.35 -3.12 -2.19
CA LEU A 83 2.26 -3.25 -3.33
C LEU A 83 2.73 -4.70 -3.53
N ASN A 84 3.02 -5.42 -2.45
CA ASN A 84 3.41 -6.83 -2.51
C ASN A 84 2.30 -7.71 -3.09
N GLU A 85 1.07 -7.57 -2.60
CA GLU A 85 -0.07 -8.34 -3.12
C GLU A 85 -0.38 -7.96 -4.58
N THR A 86 -0.27 -6.67 -4.93
CA THR A 86 -0.42 -6.21 -6.33
C THR A 86 0.62 -6.88 -7.24
N ILE A 87 1.90 -6.89 -6.84
CA ILE A 87 2.96 -7.58 -7.59
C ILE A 87 2.67 -9.07 -7.72
N ARG A 88 2.25 -9.72 -6.63
CA ARG A 88 1.96 -11.16 -6.61
C ARG A 88 0.83 -11.50 -7.58
N PHE A 89 -0.25 -10.72 -7.53
CA PHE A 89 -1.42 -10.90 -8.39
C PHE A 89 -1.06 -10.76 -9.88
N TYR A 90 -0.47 -9.62 -10.28
CA TYR A 90 -0.14 -9.41 -11.70
C TYR A 90 0.94 -10.36 -12.20
N ARG A 91 1.87 -10.82 -11.35
CA ARG A 91 2.83 -11.86 -11.77
C ARG A 91 2.15 -13.13 -12.25
N LYS A 92 1.01 -13.49 -11.65
CA LYS A 92 0.22 -14.66 -12.02
C LYS A 92 -0.67 -14.40 -13.25
N HIS A 93 -1.22 -13.19 -13.37
CA HIS A 93 -2.34 -12.93 -14.28
C HIS A 93 -2.09 -11.92 -15.40
N HIS A 94 -0.94 -11.21 -15.43
CA HIS A 94 -0.71 -10.12 -16.39
C HIS A 94 -0.89 -10.54 -17.85
N GLU A 95 -0.44 -11.76 -18.23
CA GLU A 95 -0.61 -12.30 -19.58
C GLU A 95 -2.10 -12.53 -19.90
N SER A 96 -2.84 -13.20 -19.00
CA SER A 96 -4.27 -13.46 -19.13
C SER A 96 -5.10 -12.18 -19.17
N MET A 97 -4.66 -11.16 -18.45
CA MET A 97 -5.27 -9.83 -18.45
C MET A 97 -4.94 -9.02 -19.71
N GLY A 98 -4.09 -9.51 -20.61
CA GLY A 98 -3.66 -8.78 -21.81
C GLY A 98 -2.80 -7.55 -21.52
N CYS A 99 -2.08 -7.54 -20.40
CA CYS A 99 -1.25 -6.41 -20.01
C CYS A 99 -0.14 -6.15 -21.03
N LYS A 100 0.12 -4.88 -21.35
CA LYS A 100 1.24 -4.51 -22.22
C LYS A 100 2.57 -4.82 -21.53
N GLN A 101 3.36 -5.74 -22.09
CA GLN A 101 4.57 -6.28 -21.46
C GLN A 101 5.55 -5.19 -20.97
N GLN A 102 5.86 -4.21 -21.82
CA GLN A 102 6.79 -3.13 -21.44
C GLN A 102 6.27 -2.28 -20.28
N ALA A 103 4.95 -2.03 -20.24
CA ALA A 103 4.33 -1.28 -19.15
C ALA A 103 4.31 -2.11 -17.86
N TRP A 104 4.06 -3.42 -17.95
CA TRP A 104 4.15 -4.33 -16.81
C TRP A 104 5.55 -4.36 -16.19
N GLU A 105 6.59 -4.53 -17.00
CA GLU A 105 7.99 -4.51 -16.52
C GLU A 105 8.33 -3.20 -15.82
N ARG A 106 7.89 -2.08 -16.40
CA ARG A 106 8.07 -0.76 -15.81
C ARG A 106 7.31 -0.63 -14.49
N PHE A 107 6.09 -1.14 -14.43
CA PHE A 107 5.25 -1.11 -13.24
C PHE A 107 5.92 -1.89 -12.10
N GLN A 108 6.38 -3.11 -12.36
CA GLN A 108 7.12 -3.92 -11.38
C GLN A 108 8.33 -3.17 -10.82
N GLN A 109 9.15 -2.57 -11.68
CA GLN A 109 10.33 -1.80 -11.25
C GLN A 109 9.95 -0.65 -10.33
N LEU A 110 8.88 0.09 -10.66
CA LEU A 110 8.39 1.20 -9.84
C LEU A 110 7.88 0.70 -8.48
N LEU A 111 7.16 -0.43 -8.44
CA LEU A 111 6.66 -1.00 -7.19
C LEU A 111 7.80 -1.51 -6.29
N TYR A 112 8.79 -2.21 -6.85
CA TYR A 112 9.97 -2.63 -6.08
C TYR A 112 10.77 -1.43 -5.57
N TYR A 113 10.96 -0.40 -6.40
CA TYR A 113 11.65 0.82 -6.00
C TYR A 113 10.91 1.53 -4.86
N GLN A 114 9.58 1.57 -4.92
CA GLN A 114 8.72 2.12 -3.87
C GLN A 114 8.86 1.34 -2.56
N ILE A 115 8.83 0.01 -2.61
CA ILE A 115 9.04 -0.85 -1.44
C ILE A 115 10.41 -0.58 -0.82
N HIS A 116 11.46 -0.45 -1.63
CA HIS A 116 12.79 -0.11 -1.15
C HIS A 116 12.86 1.28 -0.47
N GLN A 117 12.00 2.24 -0.85
CA GLN A 117 11.92 3.52 -0.13
C GLN A 117 11.36 3.39 1.30
N LEU A 118 10.68 2.29 1.62
CA LEU A 118 10.04 2.03 2.91
C LEU A 118 10.98 1.40 3.95
N GLU A 119 12.13 0.85 3.55
CA GLU A 119 13.08 0.12 4.43
C GLU A 119 13.60 0.96 5.61
N GLY A 120 13.61 2.29 5.47
CA GLY A 120 14.01 3.19 6.55
C GLY A 120 12.87 3.66 7.45
N CYS A 121 11.63 3.26 7.13
CA CYS A 121 10.40 3.62 7.83
C CYS A 121 9.90 2.45 8.71
N ILE A 122 10.17 1.22 8.30
CA ILE A 122 9.76 0.00 9.00
C ILE A 122 10.87 -1.06 8.94
N PRO A 123 11.07 -1.87 9.99
CA PRO A 123 11.89 -3.07 9.90
C PRO A 123 11.39 -4.01 8.81
N GLU A 124 12.30 -4.78 8.20
CA GLU A 124 11.95 -5.80 7.21
C GLU A 124 10.92 -6.80 7.76
N THR A 125 11.09 -7.20 9.02
CA THR A 125 10.22 -8.14 9.75
C THR A 125 8.94 -7.53 10.31
N ALA A 126 8.69 -6.22 10.12
CA ALA A 126 7.46 -5.60 10.57
C ALA A 126 6.25 -6.29 9.93
N ALA A 127 5.20 -6.56 10.69
CA ALA A 127 3.98 -7.16 10.17
C ALA A 127 2.78 -6.66 10.96
N ASN A 128 1.63 -6.55 10.31
CA ASN A 128 0.36 -6.23 10.94
C ASN A 128 -0.62 -7.34 10.56
N PRO A 129 -0.82 -8.35 11.42
CA PRO A 129 -1.61 -9.52 11.10
C PRO A 129 -3.03 -9.19 10.62
N VAL A 130 -3.68 -8.19 11.23
CA VAL A 130 -5.03 -7.76 10.86
C VAL A 130 -5.02 -7.19 9.45
N PHE A 131 -4.11 -6.26 9.17
CA PHE A 131 -4.00 -5.63 7.85
C PHE A 131 -3.66 -6.66 6.76
N ASN A 132 -2.69 -7.52 7.03
CA ASN A 132 -2.25 -8.56 6.12
C ASN A 132 -3.38 -9.55 5.83
N GLN A 133 -4.14 -9.94 6.86
CA GLN A 133 -5.28 -10.84 6.69
C GLN A 133 -6.36 -10.20 5.82
N THR A 134 -6.78 -8.97 6.14
CA THR A 134 -7.82 -8.26 5.37
C THR A 134 -7.45 -8.08 3.89
N LEU A 135 -6.21 -7.69 3.60
CA LEU A 135 -5.75 -7.60 2.21
C LEU A 135 -5.67 -8.97 1.53
N SER A 136 -5.15 -9.98 2.22
CA SER A 136 -5.06 -11.33 1.66
C SER A 136 -6.45 -11.88 1.34
N GLU A 137 -7.44 -11.64 2.21
CA GLU A 137 -8.83 -12.00 1.99
C GLU A 137 -9.41 -11.26 0.78
N GLN A 138 -9.17 -9.96 0.63
CA GLN A 138 -9.61 -9.20 -0.53
C GLN A 138 -9.03 -9.77 -1.84
N PHE A 139 -7.72 -10.02 -1.90
CA PHE A 139 -7.08 -10.61 -3.08
C PHE A 139 -7.53 -12.05 -3.34
N ALA A 140 -7.84 -12.82 -2.29
CA ALA A 140 -8.44 -14.15 -2.45
C ALA A 140 -9.84 -14.09 -3.05
N VAL A 141 -10.64 -13.06 -2.72
CA VAL A 141 -11.93 -12.83 -3.38
C VAL A 141 -11.74 -12.49 -4.86
N LEU A 142 -10.76 -11.64 -5.20
CA LEU A 142 -10.44 -11.37 -6.62
C LEU A 142 -10.06 -12.65 -7.38
N GLU A 143 -9.26 -13.52 -6.77
CA GLU A 143 -8.90 -14.84 -7.34
C GLU A 143 -10.12 -15.76 -7.53
N LYS A 144 -11.11 -15.66 -6.65
CA LYS A 144 -12.35 -16.43 -6.74
C LYS A 144 -13.20 -15.98 -7.93
N PHE A 145 -13.30 -14.67 -8.18
CA PHE A 145 -13.99 -14.14 -9.38
C PHE A 145 -13.40 -14.69 -10.68
N ILE A 146 -12.07 -14.83 -10.77
CA ILE A 146 -11.40 -15.43 -11.93
C ILE A 146 -11.84 -16.87 -12.17
N GLN A 147 -12.06 -17.64 -11.09
CA GLN A 147 -12.42 -19.05 -11.16
C GLN A 147 -13.92 -19.26 -11.49
N GLU A 148 -14.78 -18.36 -11.03
CA GLU A 148 -16.24 -18.54 -11.10
C GLU A 148 -16.86 -17.92 -12.37
N GLU A 149 -16.31 -16.82 -12.89
CA GLU A 149 -16.94 -15.98 -13.93
C GLU A 149 -16.31 -16.13 -15.34
N ASP A 150 -15.82 -17.34 -15.64
CA ASP A 150 -15.33 -17.82 -16.95
C ASP A 150 -14.34 -16.89 -17.69
N ASN A 151 -13.41 -16.24 -16.96
CA ASN A 151 -12.37 -15.37 -17.51
C ASN A 151 -12.88 -14.30 -18.50
N SER A 152 -14.11 -13.81 -18.30
CA SER A 152 -14.67 -12.78 -19.17
C SER A 152 -13.87 -11.47 -19.07
N ALA A 153 -13.91 -10.64 -20.13
CA ALA A 153 -13.30 -9.32 -20.11
C ALA A 153 -13.83 -8.46 -18.94
N CYS A 154 -15.11 -8.63 -18.57
CA CYS A 154 -15.72 -7.95 -17.44
C CYS A 154 -15.01 -8.25 -16.11
N VAL A 155 -14.63 -9.51 -15.86
CA VAL A 155 -13.90 -9.91 -14.64
C VAL A 155 -12.59 -9.13 -14.53
N TRP A 156 -11.84 -9.03 -15.63
CA TRP A 156 -10.57 -8.33 -15.64
C TRP A 156 -10.70 -6.82 -15.48
N VAL A 157 -11.74 -6.21 -16.05
CA VAL A 157 -12.06 -4.79 -15.85
C VAL A 157 -12.35 -4.52 -14.37
N PHE A 158 -13.21 -5.33 -13.75
CA PHE A 158 -13.56 -5.21 -12.34
C PHE A 158 -12.35 -5.40 -11.41
N ILE A 159 -11.57 -6.46 -11.63
CA ILE A 159 -10.36 -6.70 -10.82
C ILE A 159 -9.36 -5.55 -10.98
N SER A 160 -9.17 -5.05 -12.21
CA SER A 160 -8.30 -3.91 -12.48
C SER A 160 -8.78 -2.66 -11.73
N SER A 161 -10.09 -2.39 -11.69
CA SER A 161 -10.63 -1.25 -10.94
C SER A 161 -10.42 -1.37 -9.43
N GLU A 162 -10.58 -2.57 -8.86
CA GLU A 162 -10.36 -2.80 -7.43
C GLU A 162 -8.88 -2.65 -7.04
N ILE A 163 -7.96 -3.18 -7.86
CA ILE A 163 -6.52 -2.98 -7.62
C ILE A 163 -6.14 -1.51 -7.81
N ARG A 164 -6.72 -0.82 -8.79
CA ARG A 164 -6.51 0.63 -8.98
C ARG A 164 -6.93 1.43 -7.76
N ARG A 165 -8.11 1.12 -7.18
CA ARG A 165 -8.60 1.75 -5.95
C ARG A 165 -7.61 1.55 -4.81
N ASN A 166 -7.15 0.32 -4.59
CA ASN A 166 -6.15 0.01 -3.56
C ASN A 166 -4.86 0.82 -3.74
N LEU A 167 -4.33 0.88 -4.97
CA LEU A 167 -3.15 1.68 -5.30
C LEU A 167 -3.37 3.17 -5.03
N GLN A 168 -4.52 3.72 -5.44
CA GLN A 168 -4.86 5.11 -5.17
C GLN A 168 -4.87 5.42 -3.67
N LEU A 169 -5.48 4.55 -2.85
CA LEU A 169 -5.57 4.73 -1.41
C LEU A 169 -4.18 4.75 -0.75
N VAL A 170 -3.28 3.82 -1.09
CA VAL A 170 -1.92 3.78 -0.49
C VAL A 170 -1.00 4.89 -1.00
N LEU A 171 -1.19 5.36 -2.22
CA LEU A 171 -0.42 6.48 -2.75
C LEU A 171 -0.93 7.82 -2.19
N GLN A 172 -2.23 7.96 -1.95
CA GLN A 172 -2.80 9.09 -1.21
C GLN A 172 -2.30 9.10 0.24
N LEU A 173 -2.21 7.93 0.87
CA LEU A 173 -1.63 7.75 2.20
C LEU A 173 -0.18 8.26 2.23
N SER A 174 0.61 7.89 1.23
CA SER A 174 1.99 8.39 1.06
C SER A 174 2.05 9.92 0.98
N SER A 175 1.19 10.53 0.17
CA SER A 175 1.11 11.99 0.03
C SER A 175 0.63 12.69 1.31
N ARG A 176 -0.25 12.06 2.10
CA ARG A 176 -0.72 12.58 3.40
C ARG A 176 0.42 12.64 4.41
N PHE A 177 1.12 11.53 4.60
CA PHE A 177 2.21 11.44 5.59
C PHE A 177 3.40 12.33 5.24
N ARG A 178 3.71 12.47 3.94
CA ARG A 178 4.70 13.45 3.49
C ARG A 178 4.32 14.88 3.89
N ARG A 179 3.06 15.29 3.69
CA ARG A 179 2.57 16.63 4.07
C ARG A 179 2.63 16.85 5.58
N GLN A 180 2.19 15.87 6.37
CA GLN A 180 2.28 15.93 7.83
C GLN A 180 3.73 16.09 8.30
N HIS A 181 4.65 15.33 7.71
CA HIS A 181 6.08 15.41 8.00
C HIS A 181 6.69 16.78 7.70
N LEU A 182 6.27 17.43 6.60
CA LEU A 182 6.70 18.79 6.29
C LEU A 182 6.22 19.82 7.32
N LEU A 183 4.98 19.71 7.78
CA LEU A 183 4.39 20.61 8.79
C LEU A 183 5.06 20.46 10.16
N GLN A 184 5.44 19.24 10.54
CA GLN A 184 6.14 18.97 11.80
C GLN A 184 7.58 19.52 11.81
N ARG A 185 8.20 19.72 10.65
CA ARG A 185 9.56 20.31 10.55
C ARG A 185 9.58 21.83 10.64
N THR A 186 8.43 22.48 10.44
CA THR A 186 8.29 23.94 10.43
C THR A 186 7.86 24.52 11.78
N GLN A 187 7.59 23.67 12.77
CA GLN A 187 7.31 24.01 14.16
C GLN A 187 8.58 23.83 15.01
#